data_AF-A0A527XJE7-F1
#
_entry.id   AF-A0A527XJE7-F1
#
_cell.length_a   1.000
_cell.length_b   1.000
_cell.length_c   1.000
_cell.angle_alpha   90.00
_cell.angle_beta   90.00
_cell.angle_gamma   90.00
#
_symmetry.space_group_name_H-M   'P 1'
#
loop_
_entity.id
_entity.type
_entity.pdbx_description
1 polymer ?
#
loop_
_entity_poly.entity_id
_entity_poly.type
_entity_poly.pdbx_seq_one_letter_code
_entity_poly.pdbx_strand_id
1 'polypeptide(L)'
;AAGTPPIIGIAVLWSKPFLWFYIYFVACVAIFYAFWSWYAPHPWQNWSILMTAVILFFIYFNVQVSVAVNNWYGPFFDYVQGLMSG
;
A
#
# COMPACT_ATOMS: atom_id res chain seq x y z
N ALA A 1 28.45 5.39 5.81
CA ALA A 1 27.33 5.11 6.73
C ALA A 1 26.76 3.76 6.36
N ALA A 2 26.80 2.77 7.27
CA ALA A 2 26.13 1.49 7.03
C ALA A 2 24.61 1.78 6.96
N GLY A 3 24.06 1.79 5.75
CA GLY A 3 22.63 2.00 5.55
C GLY A 3 21.87 0.91 6.29
N THR A 4 20.79 1.29 6.97
CA THR A 4 19.86 0.33 7.57
C THR A 4 19.52 -0.74 6.53
N PRO A 5 19.59 -2.05 6.87
CA PRO A 5 19.24 -3.10 5.93
C PRO A 5 17.89 -2.81 5.30
N PRO A 6 17.75 -2.90 3.96
CA PRO A 6 16.47 -2.72 3.31
C PRO A 6 15.44 -3.66 3.94
N ILE A 7 14.28 -3.13 4.32
CA ILE A 7 13.15 -3.98 4.71
C ILE A 7 12.73 -4.70 3.43
N ILE A 8 12.83 -6.03 3.41
CA ILE A 8 12.52 -6.86 2.23
C ILE A 8 11.29 -7.72 2.53
N GLY A 9 10.43 -7.89 1.54
CA GLY A 9 9.21 -8.71 1.64
C GLY A 9 8.02 -7.98 2.26
N ILE A 10 7.12 -8.74 2.92
CA ILE A 10 5.82 -8.25 3.41
C ILE A 10 5.95 -7.13 4.45
N ALA A 11 7.04 -7.11 5.22
CA ALA A 11 7.29 -6.08 6.23
C ALA A 11 7.36 -4.66 5.64
N VAL A 12 7.62 -4.51 4.34
CA VAL A 12 7.59 -3.22 3.63
C VAL A 12 6.22 -2.53 3.76
N LEU A 13 5.14 -3.31 3.77
CA LEU A 13 3.76 -2.80 3.89
C LEU A 13 3.47 -2.18 5.26
N TRP A 14 4.28 -2.53 6.28
CA TRP A 14 4.21 -1.97 7.63
C TRP A 14 5.24 -0.86 7.88
N SER A 15 5.98 -0.45 6.85
CA SER A 15 6.96 0.61 6.98
C SER A 15 6.29 1.98 7.20
N LYS A 16 7.01 2.91 7.85
CA LYS A 16 6.53 4.28 8.11
C LYS A 16 5.91 4.96 6.87
N PRO A 17 6.53 4.93 5.68
CA PRO A 17 5.94 5.57 4.50
C PRO A 17 4.56 5.00 4.11
N PHE A 18 4.39 3.69 4.19
CA PHE A 18 3.12 3.02 3.88
C PHE A 18 2.02 3.38 4.88
N LEU A 19 2.33 3.36 6.19
CA LEU A 19 1.38 3.74 7.23
C LEU A 19 0.91 5.19 7.08
N TRP A 20 1.83 6.10 6.75
CA TRP A 20 1.48 7.50 6.46
C TRP A 20 0.59 7.62 5.23
N PHE A 21 0.86 6.86 4.17
CA PHE A 21 -0.02 6.82 3.00
C PHE A 21 -1.43 6.32 3.36
N TYR A 22 -1.56 5.27 4.18
CA TYR A 22 -2.86 4.76 4.61
C TYR A 22 -3.66 5.80 5.38
N ILE A 23 -3.02 6.49 6.33
CA ILE A 23 -3.63 7.57 7.10
C ILE A 23 -4.06 8.71 6.17
N TYR A 24 -3.17 9.16 5.29
CA TYR A 24 -3.45 10.24 4.34
C TYR A 24 -4.63 9.88 3.42
N PHE A 25 -4.62 8.68 2.84
CA PHE A 25 -5.66 8.21 1.94
C PHE A 25 -7.02 8.16 2.63
N VAL A 26 -7.09 7.53 3.81
CA VAL A 26 -8.34 7.43 4.58
C VAL A 26 -8.82 8.81 5.01
N ALA A 27 -7.93 9.72 5.44
CA ALA A 27 -8.29 11.08 5.81
C ALA A 27 -8.88 11.85 4.61
N CYS A 28 -8.26 11.78 3.43
CA CYS A 28 -8.78 12.42 2.22
C CYS A 28 -10.15 11.87 1.83
N VAL A 29 -10.33 10.55 1.84
CA VAL A 29 -11.62 9.91 1.54
C VAL A 29 -12.68 10.30 2.56
N ALA A 30 -12.34 10.33 3.84
CA ALA A 30 -13.25 10.71 4.92
C ALA A 30 -13.70 12.18 4.80
N ILE A 31 -12.76 13.10 4.52
CA ILE A 31 -13.07 14.52 4.31
C ILE A 31 -13.98 14.69 3.09
N PHE A 32 -13.67 14.02 1.98
CA PHE A 32 -14.47 14.08 0.77
C PHE A 32 -15.88 13.53 1.01
N TYR A 33 -15.99 12.37 1.64
CA TYR A 33 -17.26 11.78 2.02
C TYR A 33 -18.07 12.69 2.95
N ALA A 34 -17.44 13.21 4.00
CA ALA A 34 -18.10 14.09 4.98
C ALA A 34 -18.64 15.36 4.30
N PHE A 35 -17.84 15.99 3.43
CA PHE A 35 -18.24 17.17 2.67
C PHE A 35 -19.52 16.91 1.85
N TRP A 36 -19.56 15.83 1.05
CA TRP A 36 -20.72 15.52 0.22
C TRP A 36 -21.93 15.06 1.03
N SER A 37 -21.70 14.33 2.12
CA SER A 37 -22.77 13.90 3.02
C SER A 37 -23.50 15.07 3.68
N TRP A 38 -22.80 16.17 3.93
CA TRP A 38 -23.37 17.39 4.50
C TRP A 38 -23.94 18.33 3.45
N TYR A 39 -23.22 18.54 2.34
CA TYR A 39 -23.61 19.51 1.30
C TYR A 39 -24.79 19.03 0.43
N ALA A 40 -24.79 17.76 0.03
CA ALA A 40 -25.80 17.21 -0.88
C ALA A 40 -26.00 15.70 -0.63
N PRO A 41 -26.72 15.31 0.45
CA PRO A 41 -26.89 13.92 0.82
C PRO A 41 -27.62 13.15 -0.30
N HIS A 42 -26.93 12.20 -0.91
CA HIS A 42 -27.47 11.38 -2.01
C HIS A 42 -27.44 9.89 -1.63
N PRO A 43 -28.49 9.11 -1.90
CA PRO A 43 -28.58 7.69 -1.50
C PRO A 43 -27.45 6.83 -2.04
N TRP A 44 -26.90 7.19 -3.21
CA TRP A 44 -25.81 6.46 -3.85
C TRP A 44 -24.40 6.89 -3.42
N GLN A 45 -24.27 7.94 -2.58
CA GLN A 45 -22.95 8.47 -2.22
C GLN A 45 -22.07 7.44 -1.49
N ASN A 46 -22.68 6.61 -0.63
CA ASN A 46 -21.94 5.59 0.13
C ASN A 46 -21.34 4.56 -0.83
N TRP A 47 -22.14 4.12 -1.81
CA TRP A 47 -21.68 3.20 -2.84
C TRP A 47 -20.61 3.85 -3.71
N SER A 48 -20.91 5.00 -4.31
CA SER A 48 -20.01 5.67 -5.26
C SER A 48 -18.69 6.10 -4.63
N ILE A 49 -18.72 6.71 -3.44
CA ILE A 49 -17.50 7.23 -2.81
C ILE A 49 -16.69 6.11 -2.17
N LEU A 50 -17.31 5.28 -1.32
CA LEU A 50 -16.57 4.27 -0.57
C LEU A 50 -16.09 3.13 -1.46
N MET A 51 -16.92 2.62 -2.38
CA MET A 51 -16.47 1.53 -3.26
C MET A 51 -15.41 1.99 -4.25
N THR A 52 -15.54 3.19 -4.82
CA THR A 52 -14.48 3.72 -5.69
C THR A 52 -13.20 3.98 -4.90
N ALA A 53 -13.27 4.49 -3.67
CA ALA A 53 -12.09 4.63 -2.82
C ALA A 53 -11.42 3.28 -2.55
N VAL A 54 -12.20 2.23 -2.23
CA VAL A 54 -11.68 0.88 -2.03
C VAL A 54 -11.00 0.36 -3.30
N ILE A 55 -11.62 0.51 -4.48
CA ILE A 55 -11.04 0.10 -5.77
C ILE A 55 -9.71 0.80 -6.02
N LEU A 56 -9.65 2.13 -5.83
CA LEU A 56 -8.43 2.91 -6.02
C LEU A 56 -7.32 2.46 -5.06
N PHE A 57 -7.67 2.20 -3.79
CA PHE A 57 -6.74 1.65 -2.82
C PHE A 57 -6.19 0.29 -3.25
N PHE A 58 -7.05 -0.61 -3.72
CA PHE A 58 -6.64 -1.93 -4.19
C PHE A 58 -5.73 -1.89 -5.41
N ILE A 59 -5.99 -0.98 -6.36
CA ILE A 59 -5.11 -0.79 -7.52
C ILE A 59 -3.71 -0.37 -7.07
N TYR A 60 -3.63 0.64 -6.20
CA TYR A 60 -2.36 1.07 -5.61
C TYR A 60 -1.67 -0.06 -4.86
N PHE A 61 -2.41 -0.75 -3.98
CA PHE A 61 -1.89 -1.81 -3.13
C PHE A 61 -1.33 -2.97 -3.96
N ASN A 62 -2.01 -3.34 -5.05
CA ASN A 62 -1.56 -4.40 -5.96
C ASN A 62 -0.21 -4.07 -6.62
N VAL A 63 -0.01 -2.81 -7.02
CA VAL A 63 1.30 -2.34 -7.51
C VAL A 63 2.37 -2.46 -6.43
N GLN A 64 2.07 -2.08 -5.19
CA GLN A 64 3.04 -2.17 -4.09
C GLN A 64 3.40 -3.61 -3.73
N VAL A 65 2.43 -4.53 -3.75
CA VAL A 65 2.69 -5.96 -3.59
C VAL A 65 3.63 -6.46 -4.69
N SER A 66 3.40 -6.04 -5.93
CA SER A 66 4.27 -6.42 -7.06
C SER A 66 5.70 -5.91 -6.89
N VAL A 67 5.88 -4.67 -6.42
CA VAL A 67 7.21 -4.11 -6.10
C VAL A 67 7.87 -4.87 -4.95
N ALA A 68 7.13 -5.19 -3.89
CA ALA A 68 7.67 -5.94 -2.75
C ALA A 68 8.13 -7.35 -3.14
N VAL A 69 7.36 -8.04 -4.00
CA VAL A 69 7.73 -9.35 -4.55
C VAL A 69 8.96 -9.24 -5.45
N ASN A 70 9.02 -8.24 -6.33
CA ASN A 70 10.17 -8.00 -7.20
C ASN A 70 11.46 -7.78 -6.41
N ASN A 71 11.40 -6.98 -5.34
CA ASN A 71 12.56 -6.70 -4.49
C ASN A 71 12.97 -7.90 -3.63
N TRP A 72 12.06 -8.86 -3.38
CA TRP A 72 12.37 -10.08 -2.65
C TRP A 72 13.09 -11.13 -3.53
N TYR A 73 12.83 -11.14 -4.85
CA TYR A 73 13.44 -12.12 -5.75
C TYR A 73 14.98 -12.07 -5.77
N GLY A 74 15.60 -10.89 -5.73
CA GLY A 74 17.06 -10.76 -5.76
C GLY A 74 17.75 -11.47 -4.57
N PRO A 75 17.47 -11.04 -3.33
CA PRO A 75 18.01 -11.67 -2.12
C PRO A 75 17.69 -13.16 -1.99
N PHE A 76 16.55 -13.60 -2.52
CA PHE A 76 16.19 -15.02 -2.56
C PHE A 76 17.17 -15.83 -3.41
N PHE A 77 17.51 -15.37 -4.62
CA PHE A 77 18.47 -16.07 -5.48
C PHE A 77 19.90 -16.01 -4.94
N ASP A 78 20.29 -14.90 -4.30
CA ASP A 78 21.60 -14.77 -3.64
C ASP A 78 21.76 -15.85 -2.53
N TYR A 79 20.71 -16.08 -1.74
CA TYR A 79 20.70 -17.11 -0.71
C TYR A 79 20.83 -18.53 -1.31
N VAL A 80 20.08 -18.83 -2.38
CA VAL A 80 20.17 -20.11 -3.08
C VAL A 80 21.57 -20.33 -3.64
N GLN A 81 22.16 -19.32 -4.28
CA GLN A 81 23.51 -19.42 -4.84
C GLN A 81 24.56 -19.68 -3.75
N GLY A 82 24.46 -19.01 -2.59
CA GLY A 82 25.35 -19.26 -1.46
C GLY A 82 25.31 -20.71 -0.97
N LEU A 83 24.12 -21.32 -0.92
CA LEU A 83 23.94 -22.73 -0.55
C LEU A 83 24.50 -23.71 -1.58
N MET A 84 24.49 -23.35 -2.87
CA MET A 84 24.99 -24.21 -3.97
C MET A 84 26.50 -24.06 -4.21
N SER A 85 27.11 -22.97 -3.76
CA SER A 85 28.54 -22.68 -3.95
C SER A 85 29.47 -23.28 -2.89
N GLY A 86 28.90 -23.87 -1.84
CA GLY A 86 29.61 -24.66 -0.83
C GLY A 86 29.52 -26.15 -1.12
#